data_AF-A0A973TR99-F1
#
_entry.id   AF-A0A973TR99-F1
#
_cell.length_a   1.000
_cell.length_b   1.000
_cell.length_c   1.000
_cell.angle_alpha   90.00
_cell.angle_beta   90.00
_cell.angle_gamma   90.00
#
_symmetry.space_group_name_H-M   'P 1'
#
loop_
_entity.id
_entity.type
_entity.pdbx_description
1 polymer ?
#
loop_
_entity_poly.entity_id
_entity_poly.type
_entity_poly.pdbx_seq_one_letter_code
_entity_poly.pdbx_strand_id
1 'polypeptide(L)'
;MRTDVFVWAAIALLLFAAEVLAPGAFMLWLGIAATAVFLVVLLVPGVSVLMQACLFAVLGIVSILVWRRWFRGRRALAAGDPILNRRTAALIGRVVPLERAIVNGHGRVQIADAFWEVVGPDLPAGTAVRIQSAEGMTLRVDIAG
;
A
#
# COMPACT_ATOMS: atom_id res chain seq x y z
N MET A 1 45.46 11.57 -2.36
CA MET A 1 44.54 10.42 -2.21
C MET A 1 43.12 10.97 -2.31
N ARG A 2 42.23 10.37 -3.12
CA ARG A 2 40.84 10.83 -3.31
C ARG A 2 39.94 10.34 -2.17
N THR A 3 40.09 10.94 -0.99
CA THR A 3 39.35 10.57 0.24
C THR A 3 37.84 10.75 0.09
N ASP A 4 37.43 11.72 -0.71
CA ASP A 4 36.07 11.99 -1.16
C ASP A 4 35.37 10.75 -1.76
N VAL A 5 36.05 9.99 -2.60
CA VAL A 5 35.51 8.76 -3.23
C VAL A 5 35.28 7.65 -2.20
N PHE A 6 36.22 7.47 -1.27
CA PHE A 6 36.14 6.44 -0.24
C PHE A 6 35.05 6.71 0.80
N VAL A 7 34.81 7.98 1.15
CA VAL A 7 33.73 8.37 2.06
C VAL A 7 32.37 8.01 1.48
N TRP A 8 32.13 8.34 0.20
CA TRP A 8 30.85 8.00 -0.44
C TRP A 8 30.66 6.50 -0.64
N ALA A 9 31.73 5.77 -0.98
CA ALA A 9 31.69 4.31 -1.05
C ALA A 9 31.33 3.68 0.31
N ALA A 10 31.93 4.18 1.41
CA ALA A 10 31.65 3.71 2.76
C ALA A 10 30.22 4.03 3.20
N ILE A 11 29.72 5.24 2.90
CA ILE A 11 28.34 5.64 3.19
C ILE A 11 27.34 4.76 2.42
N ALA A 12 27.57 4.52 1.13
CA ALA A 12 26.70 3.65 0.33
C ALA A 12 26.67 2.23 0.90
N LEU A 13 27.83 1.67 1.25
CA LEU A 13 27.93 0.34 1.85
C LEU A 13 27.23 0.26 3.20
N LEU A 14 27.39 1.27 4.06
CA LEU A 14 26.71 1.34 5.37
C LEU A 14 25.20 1.40 5.22
N LEU A 15 24.68 2.19 4.27
CA LEU A 15 23.25 2.31 4.01
C LEU A 15 22.66 0.98 3.51
N PHE A 16 23.37 0.26 2.63
CA PHE A 16 22.96 -1.08 2.20
C PHE A 16 23.00 -2.09 3.35
N ALA A 17 24.05 -2.09 4.17
CA ALA A 17 24.16 -2.98 5.32
C ALA A 17 23.04 -2.72 6.36
N ALA A 18 22.71 -1.45 6.59
CA ALA A 18 21.63 -1.08 7.49
C ALA A 18 20.26 -1.57 6.98
N GLU A 19 19.99 -1.55 5.67
CA GLU A 19 18.73 -2.09 5.10
C GLU A 19 18.58 -3.59 5.38
N VAL A 20 19.68 -4.35 5.31
CA VAL A 20 19.67 -5.79 5.58
C VAL A 20 19.32 -6.08 7.05
N LEU A 21 19.78 -5.22 7.98
CA LEU A 21 19.50 -5.33 9.41
C LEU A 21 18.09 -4.84 9.78
N ALA A 22 17.60 -3.80 9.10
CA ALA A 22 16.29 -3.20 9.32
C ALA A 22 15.54 -3.08 7.97
N PRO A 23 14.79 -4.12 7.56
CA PRO A 23 14.07 -4.12 6.29
C PRO A 23 13.02 -3.02 6.29
N GLY A 24 13.22 -2.04 5.44
CA GLY A 24 12.44 -0.82 5.44
C GLY A 24 12.89 0.00 4.27
N ALA A 25 12.42 -0.40 3.07
CA ALA A 25 12.80 0.04 1.71
C ALA A 25 13.46 1.43 1.52
N PHE A 26 13.17 2.38 2.41
CA PHE A 26 13.83 3.68 2.58
C PHE A 26 15.36 3.66 2.55
N MET A 27 16.04 2.73 3.23
CA MET A 27 17.51 2.76 3.34
C MET A 27 18.19 2.32 2.03
N LEU A 28 17.56 1.40 1.29
CA LEU A 28 17.95 0.99 -0.06
C LEU A 28 17.92 2.17 -1.06
N TRP A 29 16.89 3.02 -0.97
CA TRP A 29 16.78 4.22 -1.82
C TRP A 29 17.84 5.28 -1.51
N LEU A 30 18.20 5.42 -0.23
CA LEU A 30 19.32 6.27 0.19
C LEU A 30 20.66 5.69 -0.30
N GLY A 31 20.81 4.36 -0.28
CA GLY A 31 21.96 3.66 -0.85
C GLY A 31 22.13 3.94 -2.34
N ILE A 32 21.06 3.85 -3.13
CA ILE A 32 21.06 4.20 -4.57
C ILE A 32 21.47 5.66 -4.78
N ALA A 33 20.97 6.59 -3.97
CA ALA A 33 21.35 8.01 -4.04
C ALA A 33 22.85 8.19 -3.73
N ALA A 34 23.38 7.53 -2.71
CA ALA A 34 24.81 7.54 -2.38
C ALA A 34 25.66 6.96 -3.51
N THR A 35 25.22 5.86 -4.14
CA THR A 35 25.91 5.27 -5.30
C THR A 35 25.93 6.21 -6.50
N ALA A 36 24.83 6.93 -6.76
CA ALA A 36 24.79 7.92 -7.83
C ALA A 36 25.78 9.07 -7.58
N VAL A 37 25.85 9.59 -6.35
CA VAL A 37 26.84 10.62 -5.97
C VAL A 37 28.26 10.10 -6.09
N PHE A 38 28.52 8.86 -5.66
CA PHE A 38 29.81 8.20 -5.84
C PHE A 38 30.23 8.15 -7.32
N LEU A 39 29.33 7.75 -8.23
CA LEU A 39 29.60 7.70 -9.67
C LEU A 39 29.89 9.09 -10.25
N VAL A 40 29.16 10.12 -9.81
CA VAL A 40 29.38 11.50 -10.25
C VAL A 40 30.76 12.00 -9.82
N VAL A 41 31.15 11.79 -8.56
CA VAL A 41 32.48 12.18 -8.03
C VAL A 41 33.61 11.38 -8.70
N LEU A 42 33.34 10.12 -9.06
CA LEU A 42 34.30 9.26 -9.76
C LEU A 42 34.58 9.77 -11.19
N LEU A 43 33.53 10.17 -11.92
CA LEU A 43 33.59 10.59 -13.32
C LEU A 43 33.96 12.07 -13.49
N VAL A 44 33.60 12.93 -12.54
CA VAL A 44 33.85 14.39 -12.60
C VAL A 44 34.74 14.81 -11.43
N PRO A 45 36.07 14.81 -11.61
CA PRO A 45 36.99 15.30 -10.58
C PRO A 45 36.91 16.83 -10.44
N GLY A 46 36.90 17.35 -9.21
CA GLY A 46 36.83 18.79 -8.92
C GLY A 46 35.48 19.30 -8.41
N VAL A 47 34.48 18.42 -8.26
CA VAL A 47 33.19 18.78 -7.65
C VAL A 47 33.38 19.09 -6.16
N SER A 48 32.95 20.28 -5.74
CA SER A 48 33.10 20.71 -4.33
C SER A 48 32.28 19.81 -3.38
N VAL A 49 32.78 19.63 -2.16
CA VAL A 49 32.10 18.82 -1.13
C VAL A 49 30.69 19.32 -0.84
N LEU A 50 30.47 20.64 -0.88
CA LEU A 50 29.14 21.24 -0.72
C LEU A 50 28.20 20.79 -1.84
N MET A 51 28.68 20.77 -3.10
CA MET A 51 27.89 20.32 -4.24
C MET A 51 27.57 18.82 -4.14
N GLN A 52 28.51 18.00 -3.64
CA GLN A 52 28.28 16.57 -3.40
C GLN A 52 27.17 16.34 -2.35
N ALA A 53 27.21 17.10 -1.24
CA ALA A 53 26.20 17.03 -0.19
C ALA A 53 24.83 17.51 -0.69
N CYS A 54 24.77 18.58 -1.47
CA CYS A 54 23.54 19.04 -2.11
C CYS A 54 22.99 18.00 -3.08
N LEU A 55 23.84 17.38 -3.90
CA LEU A 55 23.43 16.34 -4.84
C LEU A 55 22.84 15.13 -4.11
N PHE A 56 23.48 14.70 -3.02
CA PHE A 56 23.00 13.61 -2.17
C PHE A 56 21.64 13.92 -1.55
N ALA A 57 21.50 15.11 -0.97
CA ALA A 57 20.24 15.53 -0.36
C ALA A 57 19.10 15.56 -1.39
N VAL A 58 19.35 16.13 -2.58
CA VAL A 58 18.35 16.19 -3.66
C VAL A 58 17.99 14.78 -4.16
N LEU A 59 18.98 13.95 -4.45
CA LEU A 59 18.77 12.58 -4.93
C LEU A 59 18.04 11.73 -3.89
N GLY A 60 18.41 11.84 -2.61
CA GLY A 60 17.73 11.16 -1.51
C GLY A 60 16.27 11.57 -1.40
N ILE A 61 15.97 12.86 -1.43
CA ILE A 61 14.59 13.38 -1.40
C ILE A 61 13.79 12.87 -2.62
N VAL A 62 14.35 12.96 -3.82
CA VAL A 62 13.68 12.47 -5.05
C VAL A 62 13.40 10.97 -4.95
N SER A 63 14.38 10.18 -4.48
CA SER A 63 14.22 8.74 -4.25
C SER A 63 13.06 8.44 -3.31
N ILE A 64 12.98 9.15 -2.17
CA ILE A 64 11.90 9.00 -1.19
C ILE A 64 10.56 9.41 -1.80
N LEU A 65 10.51 10.50 -2.57
CA LEU A 65 9.28 10.97 -3.22
C LEU A 65 8.78 9.98 -4.28
N VAL A 66 9.68 9.41 -5.10
CA VAL A 66 9.35 8.36 -6.08
C VAL A 66 8.81 7.13 -5.38
N TRP A 67 9.49 6.64 -4.34
CA TRP A 67 8.99 5.52 -3.52
C TRP A 67 7.61 5.84 -2.93
N ARG A 68 7.47 7.01 -2.31
CA ARG A 68 6.23 7.46 -1.65
C ARG A 68 5.08 7.66 -2.65
N ARG A 69 5.35 8.05 -3.90
CA ARG A 69 4.37 8.17 -4.99
C ARG A 69 3.95 6.78 -5.50
N TRP A 70 4.91 5.88 -5.70
CA TRP A 70 4.65 4.58 -6.32
C TRP A 70 4.07 3.55 -5.34
N PHE A 71 4.56 3.50 -4.10
CA PHE A 71 4.07 2.58 -3.08
C PHE A 71 2.77 3.05 -2.40
N ARG A 72 2.55 4.37 -2.20
CA ARG A 72 1.24 4.82 -1.68
C ARG A 72 0.12 4.70 -2.71
N GLY A 73 0.42 4.87 -3.99
CA GLY A 73 -0.55 4.57 -5.07
C GLY A 73 -1.01 3.11 -5.07
N ARG A 74 -0.15 2.18 -4.66
CA ARG A 74 -0.50 0.75 -4.54
C ARG A 74 -1.11 0.38 -3.19
N ARG A 75 -0.74 1.05 -2.09
CA ARG A 75 -1.34 0.81 -0.76
C ARG A 75 -2.77 1.36 -0.64
N ALA A 76 -3.11 2.44 -1.34
CA ALA A 76 -4.50 2.92 -1.40
C ALA A 76 -5.45 1.90 -2.06
N LEU A 77 -4.92 1.03 -2.94
CA LEU A 77 -5.65 -0.10 -3.52
C LEU A 77 -5.63 -1.36 -2.62
N ALA A 78 -4.84 -1.36 -1.54
CA ALA A 78 -4.62 -2.50 -0.65
C ALA A 78 -5.15 -2.24 0.78
N ALA A 79 -6.06 -1.28 0.96
CA ALA A 79 -6.76 -1.07 2.23
C ALA A 79 -7.87 -2.11 2.48
N GLY A 80 -8.06 -3.08 1.58
CA GLY A 80 -8.85 -4.28 1.81
C GLY A 80 -8.04 -5.50 1.37
N ASP A 81 -8.03 -6.55 2.20
CA ASP A 81 -7.35 -7.81 1.92
C ASP A 81 -7.68 -8.31 0.49
N PRO A 82 -6.70 -8.40 -0.43
CA PRO A 82 -6.95 -8.74 -1.83
C PRO A 82 -7.62 -10.11 -2.02
N ILE A 83 -7.44 -11.02 -1.06
CA ILE A 83 -8.03 -12.36 -1.06
C ILE A 83 -9.50 -12.30 -0.63
N LEU A 84 -9.83 -11.46 0.36
CA LEU A 84 -11.21 -11.23 0.81
C LEU A 84 -12.00 -10.54 -0.30
N ASN A 85 -11.48 -9.45 -0.88
CA ASN A 85 -12.14 -8.74 -1.97
C ASN A 85 -12.44 -9.62 -3.20
N ARG A 86 -11.55 -10.56 -3.55
CA ARG A 86 -11.84 -11.53 -4.64
C ARG A 86 -12.94 -12.52 -4.26
N ARG A 87 -13.01 -12.96 -3.01
CA ARG A 87 -14.06 -13.88 -2.53
C ARG A 87 -15.41 -13.18 -2.39
N THR A 88 -15.44 -11.97 -1.85
CA THR A 88 -16.68 -11.18 -1.76
C THR A 88 -17.14 -10.67 -3.12
N ALA A 89 -16.24 -10.40 -4.07
CA ALA A 89 -16.63 -10.10 -5.45
C ALA A 89 -17.43 -11.24 -6.11
N ALA A 90 -17.16 -12.51 -5.76
CA ALA A 90 -17.92 -13.65 -6.24
C ALA A 90 -19.33 -13.80 -5.61
N LEU A 91 -19.64 -12.99 -4.59
CA LEU A 91 -20.95 -12.92 -3.95
C LEU A 91 -21.83 -11.83 -4.57
N ILE A 92 -21.25 -10.87 -5.29
CA ILE A 92 -21.98 -9.80 -5.97
C ILE A 92 -22.95 -10.43 -6.99
N GLY A 93 -24.21 -9.99 -6.96
CA GLY A 93 -25.29 -10.50 -7.80
C GLY A 93 -26.04 -11.69 -7.22
N ARG A 94 -25.57 -12.31 -6.13
CA ARG A 94 -26.34 -13.37 -5.45
C ARG A 94 -27.53 -12.77 -4.70
N VAL A 95 -28.62 -13.53 -4.69
CA VAL A 95 -29.80 -13.25 -3.88
C VAL A 95 -29.76 -14.19 -2.68
N VAL A 96 -29.79 -13.61 -1.48
CA VAL A 96 -29.77 -14.36 -0.22
C VAL A 96 -30.86 -13.84 0.72
N PRO A 97 -31.47 -14.69 1.53
CA PRO A 97 -32.43 -14.24 2.54
C PRO A 97 -31.70 -13.55 3.70
N LEU A 98 -32.30 -12.47 4.22
CA LEU A 98 -31.85 -11.85 5.46
C LEU A 98 -32.01 -12.81 6.64
N GLU A 99 -30.93 -13.06 7.38
CA GLU A 99 -31.00 -13.79 8.65
C GLU A 99 -31.53 -12.88 9.75
N ARG A 100 -31.03 -11.64 9.81
CA ARG A 100 -31.54 -10.59 10.69
C ARG A 100 -32.08 -9.44 9.86
N ALA A 101 -33.19 -8.88 10.32
CA ALA A 101 -33.77 -7.67 9.75
C ALA A 101 -32.71 -6.56 9.69
N ILE A 102 -32.76 -5.77 8.61
CA ILE A 102 -32.01 -4.54 8.52
C ILE A 102 -32.78 -3.50 9.34
N VAL A 103 -32.15 -2.98 10.40
CA VAL A 103 -32.71 -1.95 11.27
C VAL A 103 -31.67 -0.84 11.41
N ASN A 104 -32.07 0.41 11.17
CA ASN A 104 -31.16 1.55 11.07
C ASN A 104 -30.09 1.34 10.00
N GLY A 105 -30.44 0.63 8.92
CA GLY A 105 -29.52 0.36 7.82
C GLY A 105 -28.46 -0.72 8.08
N HIS A 106 -28.49 -1.42 9.23
CA HIS A 106 -27.59 -2.54 9.51
C HIS A 106 -28.38 -3.85 9.70
N GLY A 107 -27.96 -4.92 9.04
CA GLY A 107 -28.54 -6.25 9.18
C GLY A 107 -27.50 -7.36 9.03
N ARG A 108 -27.97 -8.60 8.90
CA ARG A 108 -27.09 -9.77 8.78
C ARG A 108 -27.63 -10.79 7.79
N VAL A 109 -26.74 -11.37 7.00
CA VAL A 109 -27.02 -12.51 6.11
C VAL A 109 -26.10 -13.66 6.43
N GLN A 110 -26.59 -14.88 6.21
CA GLN A 110 -25.78 -16.09 6.24
C GLN A 110 -25.52 -16.55 4.81
N ILE A 111 -24.24 -16.72 4.47
CA ILE A 111 -23.80 -17.18 3.15
C ILE A 111 -22.93 -18.42 3.36
N ALA A 112 -23.42 -19.57 2.90
CA ALA A 112 -22.87 -20.88 3.23
C ALA A 112 -22.79 -21.04 4.77
N ASP A 113 -21.59 -21.05 5.34
CA ASP A 113 -21.36 -21.20 6.79
C ASP A 113 -20.85 -19.92 7.46
N ALA A 114 -20.80 -18.79 6.74
CA ALA A 114 -20.29 -17.53 7.26
C ALA A 114 -21.39 -16.48 7.36
N PHE A 115 -21.36 -15.72 8.45
CA PHE A 115 -22.23 -14.58 8.64
C PHE A 115 -21.57 -13.29 8.15
N TRP A 116 -22.31 -12.52 7.38
CA TRP A 116 -21.86 -11.23 6.83
C TRP A 116 -22.75 -10.11 7.33
N GLU A 117 -22.13 -8.97 7.61
CA GLU A 117 -22.86 -7.75 7.92
C GLU A 117 -23.35 -7.13 6.61
N VAL A 118 -24.62 -6.72 6.59
CA VAL A 118 -25.22 -6.08 5.42
C VAL A 118 -25.70 -4.67 5.74
N VAL A 119 -25.57 -3.79 4.76
CA VAL A 119 -26.06 -2.42 4.83
C VAL A 119 -27.00 -2.17 3.65
N GLY A 120 -28.18 -1.60 3.94
CA GLY A 120 -29.24 -1.42 2.96
C GLY A 120 -30.47 -0.74 3.54
N PRO A 121 -31.59 -0.66 2.79
CA PRO A 121 -32.86 -0.17 3.33
C PRO A 121 -33.38 -1.09 4.44
N ASP A 122 -34.17 -0.55 5.35
CA ASP A 122 -34.77 -1.33 6.44
C ASP A 122 -35.73 -2.38 5.86
N LEU A 123 -35.42 -3.64 6.16
CA LEU A 123 -36.11 -4.81 5.61
C LEU A 123 -36.28 -5.88 6.70
N PRO A 124 -37.43 -6.57 6.75
CA PRO A 124 -37.65 -7.60 7.74
C PRO A 124 -36.75 -8.82 7.48
N ALA A 125 -36.49 -9.58 8.54
CA ALA A 125 -35.79 -10.86 8.44
C ALA A 125 -36.54 -11.80 7.47
N GLY A 126 -35.79 -12.60 6.72
CA GLY A 126 -36.32 -13.49 5.69
C GLY A 126 -36.52 -12.84 4.32
N THR A 127 -36.41 -11.52 4.19
CA THR A 127 -36.52 -10.84 2.88
C THR A 127 -35.35 -11.24 1.98
N ALA A 128 -35.64 -11.56 0.73
CA ALA A 128 -34.63 -11.81 -0.28
C ALA A 128 -33.95 -10.49 -0.69
N VAL A 129 -32.64 -10.43 -0.51
CA VAL A 129 -31.84 -9.25 -0.85
C VAL A 129 -30.76 -9.61 -1.85
N ARG A 130 -30.50 -8.71 -2.81
CA ARG A 130 -29.45 -8.86 -3.82
C ARG A 130 -28.21 -8.09 -3.39
N ILE A 131 -27.07 -8.77 -3.41
CA ILE A 131 -25.77 -8.16 -3.07
C ILE A 131 -25.31 -7.30 -4.25
N GLN A 132 -25.20 -5.99 -4.05
CA GLN A 132 -24.77 -5.05 -5.10
C GLN A 132 -23.27 -4.79 -5.06
N SER A 133 -22.70 -4.67 -3.87
CA SER A 133 -21.26 -4.46 -3.71
C SER A 133 -20.76 -5.03 -2.39
N ALA A 134 -19.45 -5.20 -2.28
CA ALA A 134 -18.79 -5.64 -1.06
C ALA A 134 -17.62 -4.72 -0.72
N GLU A 135 -17.59 -4.23 0.51
CA GLU A 135 -16.53 -3.39 1.06
C GLU A 135 -15.95 -4.11 2.28
N GLY A 136 -14.89 -4.90 2.07
CA GLY A 136 -14.26 -5.69 3.13
C GLY A 136 -15.17 -6.80 3.67
N MET A 137 -15.62 -6.66 4.93
CA MET A 137 -16.53 -7.60 5.61
C MET A 137 -18.00 -7.15 5.58
N THR A 138 -18.30 -6.02 4.96
CA THR A 138 -19.65 -5.45 4.86
C THR A 138 -20.15 -5.55 3.43
N LEU A 139 -21.38 -6.04 3.25
CA LEU A 139 -22.04 -6.22 1.96
C LEU A 139 -23.14 -5.17 1.81
N ARG A 140 -23.14 -4.41 0.69
CA ARG A 140 -24.29 -3.57 0.36
C ARG A 140 -25.32 -4.40 -0.37
N VAL A 141 -26.56 -4.30 0.10
CA VAL A 141 -27.67 -5.07 -0.42
C VAL A 141 -28.84 -4.17 -0.76
N ASP A 142 -29.63 -4.61 -1.72
CA ASP A 142 -30.88 -3.97 -2.12
C ASP A 142 -31.98 -5.02 -2.24
N ILE A 143 -33.23 -4.59 -2.29
CA ILE A 143 -34.39 -5.46 -2.41
C ILE A 143 -34.24 -6.28 -3.69
N ALA A 144 -34.27 -7.62 -3.57
CA ALA A 144 -34.38 -8.47 -4.74
C ALA A 144 -35.83 -8.42 -5.22
N GLY A 145 -36.11 -7.51 -6.14
CA GLY A 145 -37.36 -7.50 -6.91
C GLY A 145 -37.55 -8.76 -7.74
#